data_AF-A0A4R1FK34-F1
#
_entry.id   AF-A0A4R1FK34-F1
#
_cell.length_a   1.000
_cell.length_b   1.000
_cell.length_c   1.000
_cell.angle_alpha   90.00
_cell.angle_beta   90.00
_cell.angle_gamma   90.00
#
_symmetry.space_group_name_H-M   'P 1'
#
loop_
_entity.id
_entity.type
_entity.pdbx_description
1 polymer ?
#
loop_
_entity_poly.entity_id
_entity_poly.type
_entity_poly.pdbx_seq_one_letter_code
_entity_poly.pdbx_strand_id
1 'polypeptide(L)'
;MSGTLGVEPDQLTTMATTWRREAAEVDALSWTAANEASGDGSDVLAAVRGLTDPATQAMDSIAARYTTLADLVDKFSADIQARDTEIAGEIGKLGTR
;
A
#
# COMPACT_ATOMS: atom_id res chain seq x y z
N MET A 1 25.90 4.32 19.90
CA MET A 1 25.52 5.11 18.70
C MET A 1 24.35 4.40 18.07
N SER A 2 23.13 4.92 18.21
CA SER A 2 21.98 4.43 17.46
C SER A 2 22.10 5.00 16.05
N GLY A 3 22.85 4.31 15.21
CA GLY A 3 23.09 4.69 13.84
C GLY A 3 21.97 4.16 12.97
N THR A 4 20.91 4.94 12.79
CA THR A 4 19.94 4.68 11.74
C THR A 4 20.15 5.74 10.67
N LEU A 5 20.58 5.30 9.49
CA LEU A 5 20.62 6.12 8.29
C LEU A 5 19.18 6.48 7.89
N GLY A 6 18.68 7.58 8.43
CA GLY A 6 17.55 8.36 7.90
C GLY A 6 16.12 7.84 8.16
N VAL A 7 15.89 6.54 8.29
CA VAL A 7 14.54 5.99 8.57
C VAL A 7 14.64 4.77 9.48
N GLU A 8 13.82 4.72 10.54
CA GLU A 8 13.79 3.55 11.43
C GLU A 8 12.95 2.41 10.83
N PRO A 9 13.38 1.14 10.95
CA PRO A 9 12.60 0.00 10.46
C PRO A 9 11.15 -0.01 10.93
N ASP A 10 10.90 0.37 12.19
CA ASP A 10 9.55 0.46 12.76
C ASP A 10 8.67 1.50 12.06
N GLN A 11 9.25 2.60 11.57
CA GLN A 11 8.52 3.60 10.77
C GLN A 11 8.12 3.02 9.41
N LEU A 12 9.00 2.25 8.76
CA LEU A 12 8.71 1.57 7.50
C LEU A 12 7.60 0.51 7.68
N THR A 13 7.68 -0.29 8.74
CA THR A 13 6.65 -1.29 9.08
C THR A 13 5.30 -0.64 9.40
N THR A 14 5.29 0.46 10.13
CA THR A 14 4.07 1.24 10.42
C THR A 14 3.44 1.77 9.14
N MET A 15 4.26 2.28 8.21
CA MET A 15 3.81 2.79 6.93
C MET A 15 3.22 1.67 6.05
N ALA A 16 3.90 0.52 5.92
CA ALA A 16 3.40 -0.63 5.17
C ALA A 16 2.08 -1.16 5.76
N THR A 17 1.96 -1.22 7.10
CA THR A 17 0.73 -1.63 7.79
C THR A 17 -0.42 -0.67 7.50
N THR A 18 -0.14 0.64 7.54
CA THR A 18 -1.13 1.68 7.24
C THR A 18 -1.62 1.54 5.82
N TRP A 19 -0.72 1.44 4.83
CA TRP A 19 -1.11 1.29 3.43
C TRP A 19 -1.92 0.03 3.15
N ARG A 20 -1.63 -1.09 3.81
CA ARG A 20 -2.47 -2.29 3.69
C ARG A 20 -3.87 -2.08 4.26
N ARG A 21 -3.99 -1.37 5.38
CA ARG A 21 -5.30 -1.00 5.93
C ARG A 21 -6.06 -0.11 4.95
N GLU A 22 -5.44 0.95 4.44
CA GLU A 22 -6.08 1.84 3.46
C GLU A 22 -6.47 1.09 2.17
N ALA A 23 -5.65 0.13 1.72
CA ALA A 23 -6.00 -0.74 0.60
C ALA A 23 -7.30 -1.51 0.85
N ALA A 24 -7.45 -2.11 2.03
CA ALA A 24 -8.64 -2.84 2.42
C ALA A 24 -9.86 -1.92 2.57
N GLU A 25 -9.67 -0.70 3.09
CA GLU A 25 -10.74 0.29 3.20
C GLU A 25 -11.24 0.76 1.83
N VAL A 26 -10.34 0.98 0.87
CA VAL A 26 -10.67 1.33 -0.51
C VAL A 26 -11.38 0.19 -1.23
N ASP A 27 -10.89 -1.04 -1.09
CA ASP A 27 -11.46 -2.26 -1.69
C ASP A 27 -12.88 -2.54 -1.16
N ALA A 28 -13.17 -2.13 0.08
CA ALA A 28 -14.47 -2.30 0.71
C ALA A 28 -15.52 -1.26 0.27
N LEU A 29 -15.16 -0.23 -0.51
CA LEU A 29 -16.11 0.79 -0.97
C LEU A 29 -17.12 0.18 -1.95
N SER A 30 -18.39 0.10 -1.52
CA SER A 30 -19.48 -0.41 -2.34
C SER A 30 -20.04 0.65 -3.29
N TRP A 31 -20.23 0.24 -4.55
CA TRP A 31 -20.88 1.03 -5.60
C TRP A 31 -22.27 0.48 -5.99
N THR A 32 -22.78 -0.51 -5.26
CA THR A 32 -24.05 -1.19 -5.59
C THR A 32 -25.25 -0.24 -5.63
N ALA A 33 -25.23 0.81 -4.81
CA ALA A 33 -26.28 1.84 -4.78
C ALA A 33 -26.49 2.54 -6.14
N ALA A 34 -25.45 2.63 -6.98
CA ALA A 34 -25.56 3.21 -8.31
C ALA A 34 -26.38 2.31 -9.28
N ASN A 35 -26.31 1.00 -9.11
CA ASN A 35 -27.13 0.04 -9.86
C ASN A 35 -28.60 0.01 -9.40
N GLU A 36 -28.85 0.37 -8.14
CA GLU A 36 -30.18 0.42 -7.54
C GLU A 36 -30.97 1.69 -7.91
N ALA A 37 -30.32 2.67 -8.54
CA ALA A 37 -30.97 3.88 -9.02
C ALA A 37 -32.16 3.52 -9.94
N SER A 38 -33.31 4.16 -9.71
CA SER A 38 -34.56 3.91 -10.44
C SER A 38 -35.24 5.23 -10.80
N GLY A 39 -36.10 5.19 -11.81
CA GLY A 39 -36.78 6.37 -12.34
C GLY A 39 -37.05 6.24 -13.83
N ASP A 40 -37.67 7.27 -14.40
CA ASP A 40 -37.92 7.34 -15.84
C ASP A 40 -36.60 7.30 -16.62
N GLY A 41 -36.64 6.62 -17.77
CA GLY A 41 -35.48 6.35 -18.62
C GLY A 41 -34.83 7.63 -19.16
N SER A 42 -33.94 8.22 -18.37
CA SER A 42 -33.13 9.39 -18.71
C SER A 42 -31.67 9.00 -18.92
N ASP A 43 -30.96 9.77 -19.74
CA ASP A 43 -29.52 9.59 -19.96
C ASP A 43 -28.72 9.70 -18.65
N VAL A 44 -29.21 10.50 -17.68
CA VAL A 44 -28.63 10.62 -16.35
C VAL A 44 -28.75 9.30 -15.57
N LEU A 45 -29.92 8.65 -15.61
CA LEU A 45 -30.11 7.35 -14.95
C LEU A 45 -29.23 6.27 -15.58
N ALA A 46 -29.09 6.27 -16.91
CA ALA A 46 -28.18 5.37 -17.61
C ALA A 46 -26.71 5.62 -17.21
N ALA A 47 -26.29 6.88 -17.12
CA ALA A 47 -24.95 7.25 -16.68
C ALA A 47 -24.66 6.84 -15.23
N VAL A 48 -25.62 7.01 -14.31
CA VAL A 48 -25.48 6.58 -12.91
C VAL A 48 -25.29 5.06 -12.82
N ARG A 49 -26.11 4.27 -13.52
CA ARG A 49 -25.96 2.80 -13.54
C ARG A 49 -24.66 2.35 -14.20
N GLY A 50 -24.20 3.10 -15.21
CA GLY A 50 -22.93 2.85 -15.88
C GLY A 50 -21.68 3.19 -15.05
N LEU A 51 -21.83 3.83 -13.89
CA LEU A 51 -20.72 4.21 -13.02
C LEU A 51 -20.10 3.03 -12.28
N THR A 52 -20.89 1.99 -11.97
CA THR A 52 -20.50 0.93 -11.05
C THR A 52 -19.24 0.20 -11.49
N ASP A 53 -19.17 -0.22 -12.75
CA ASP A 53 -18.02 -0.95 -13.30
C ASP A 53 -16.72 -0.11 -13.29
N PRO A 54 -16.68 1.12 -13.86
CA PRO A 54 -15.47 1.92 -13.83
C PRO A 54 -15.07 2.35 -12.41
N ALA A 55 -16.03 2.55 -11.50
CA ALA A 55 -15.73 2.87 -10.12
C ALA A 55 -15.09 1.67 -9.40
N THR A 56 -15.62 0.45 -9.61
CA THR A 56 -15.03 -0.79 -9.09
C THR A 56 -13.61 -0.98 -9.62
N GLN A 57 -13.41 -0.87 -10.94
CA GLN A 57 -12.08 -0.99 -11.55
C GLN A 57 -11.08 0.04 -10.99
N ALA A 58 -11.54 1.28 -10.73
CA ALA A 58 -10.69 2.30 -10.15
C ALA A 58 -10.28 1.95 -8.71
N MET A 59 -11.21 1.48 -7.88
CA MET A 59 -10.92 1.09 -6.48
C MET A 59 -9.99 -0.12 -6.42
N ASP A 60 -10.23 -1.18 -7.21
CA ASP A 60 -9.34 -2.35 -7.32
C ASP A 60 -7.91 -1.90 -7.67
N SER A 61 -7.81 -0.97 -8.63
CA SER A 61 -6.53 -0.43 -9.09
C SER A 61 -5.83 0.38 -7.99
N ILE A 62 -6.56 1.13 -7.18
CA ILE A 62 -6.00 1.90 -6.05
C ILE A 62 -5.55 0.95 -4.93
N ALA A 63 -6.39 -0.01 -4.53
CA ALA A 63 -6.07 -1.01 -3.51
C ALA A 63 -4.83 -1.83 -3.88
N ALA A 64 -4.72 -2.26 -5.15
CA ALA A 64 -3.55 -2.95 -5.66
C ALA A 64 -2.27 -2.10 -5.58
N ARG A 65 -2.36 -0.79 -5.87
CA ARG A 65 -1.22 0.12 -5.75
C ARG A 65 -0.77 0.30 -4.30
N TYR A 66 -1.69 0.49 -3.37
CA TYR A 66 -1.36 0.58 -1.94
C TYR A 66 -0.69 -0.70 -1.43
N THR A 67 -1.22 -1.87 -1.81
CA THR A 67 -0.63 -3.17 -1.46
C THR A 67 0.79 -3.32 -2.03
N THR A 68 0.96 -2.98 -3.32
CA THR A 68 2.28 -3.02 -3.97
C THR A 68 3.29 -2.10 -3.28
N LEU A 69 2.88 -0.89 -2.91
CA LEU A 69 3.74 0.05 -2.19
C LEU A 69 4.14 -0.49 -0.80
N ALA A 70 3.21 -1.12 -0.08
CA ALA A 70 3.49 -1.74 1.21
C ALA A 70 4.52 -2.87 1.07
N ASP A 71 4.37 -3.74 0.07
CA ASP A 71 5.29 -4.85 -0.18
C ASP A 71 6.69 -4.37 -0.58
N LEU A 72 6.77 -3.30 -1.39
CA LEU A 72 8.05 -2.69 -1.77
C LEU A 72 8.76 -2.07 -0.56
N VAL A 73 8.04 -1.45 0.36
CA VAL A 73 8.60 -0.86 1.57
C VAL A 73 9.08 -1.93 2.56
N ASP A 74 8.31 -3.01 2.74
CA ASP A 74 8.75 -4.14 3.56
C ASP A 74 10.02 -4.77 3.01
N LYS A 75 10.07 -4.97 1.69
CA LYS A 75 11.28 -5.46 1.01
C LYS A 75 12.47 -4.52 1.24
N PHE A 76 12.27 -3.23 1.02
CA PHE A 76 13.32 -2.23 1.24
C PHE A 76 13.85 -2.24 2.68
N SER A 77 12.96 -2.33 3.67
CA SER A 77 13.33 -2.43 5.09
C SER A 77 14.17 -3.68 5.38
N ALA A 78 13.76 -4.83 4.84
CA ALA A 78 14.49 -6.09 5.01
C ALA A 78 15.87 -6.05 4.32
N ASP A 79 15.95 -5.50 3.11
CA ASP A 79 17.19 -5.37 2.35
C ASP A 79 18.20 -4.48 3.09
N ILE A 80 17.77 -3.35 3.67
CA ILE A 80 18.63 -2.47 4.47
C ILE A 80 19.17 -3.21 5.70
N GLN A 81 18.30 -3.83 6.50
CA GLN A 81 18.72 -4.52 7.72
C GLN A 81 19.73 -5.65 7.44
N ALA A 82 19.53 -6.37 6.32
CA ALA A 82 20.48 -7.38 5.89
C ALA A 82 21.83 -6.78 5.48
N ARG A 83 21.84 -5.68 4.73
CA ARG A 83 23.07 -4.97 4.33
C ARG A 83 23.80 -4.38 5.54
N ASP A 84 23.08 -3.77 6.48
CA ASP A 84 23.64 -3.20 7.70
C ASP A 84 24.33 -4.28 8.56
N THR A 85 23.68 -5.44 8.71
CA THR A 85 24.24 -6.58 9.45
C THR A 85 25.51 -7.10 8.79
N GLU A 86 25.53 -7.22 7.46
CA GLU A 86 26.71 -7.65 6.69
C GLU A 86 27.88 -6.68 6.89
N ILE A 87 27.64 -5.38 6.72
CA ILE A 87 28.67 -4.34 6.86
C ILE A 87 29.21 -4.29 8.29
N ALA A 88 28.33 -4.34 9.30
CA ALA A 88 28.73 -4.37 10.70
C ALA A 88 29.60 -5.60 11.01
N GLY A 89 29.27 -6.75 10.42
CA GLY A 89 30.07 -7.97 10.49
C GLY A 89 31.48 -7.79 9.91
N GLU A 90 31.60 -7.17 8.74
CA GLU A 90 32.92 -6.89 8.13
C GLU A 90 33.75 -5.89 8.97
N ILE A 91 33.12 -4.83 9.50
CA ILE A 91 33.78 -3.87 10.40
C ILE A 91 34.27 -4.58 11.66
N GLY A 92 33.46 -5.45 12.26
CA GLY A 92 33.81 -6.20 13.46
C GLY A 92 35.10 -7.03 13.29
N LYS A 93 35.32 -7.60 12.10
CA LYS A 93 36.55 -8.35 11.77
C LYS A 93 37.81 -7.48 11.80
N LEU A 94 37.69 -6.18 11.55
CA LEU A 94 38.82 -5.25 11.58
C LEU A 94 39.27 -4.91 13.02
N GLY A 95 38.36 -4.97 13.99
CA GLY A 95 38.62 -4.65 15.40
C GLY A 95 39.36 -5.75 16.18
N THR A 96 39.41 -6.97 15.66
CA THR A 96 40.10 -8.13 16.28
C THR A 96 41.58 -8.24 15.91
N ARG A 97 42.30 -7.12 15.81
CA ARG A 97 43.78 -7.07 15.65
C ARG A 97 44.45 -6.49 16.88
#